data_AF-A0A5N5JCX1-F1
#
_entry.id   AF-A0A5N5JCX1-F1
#
_cell.length_a   1.000
_cell.length_b   1.000
_cell.length_c   1.000
_cell.angle_alpha   90.00
_cell.angle_beta   90.00
_cell.angle_gamma   90.00
#
_symmetry.space_group_name_H-M   'P 1'
#
loop_
_entity.id
_entity.type
_entity.pdbx_description
1 polymer ?
#
loop_
_entity_poly.entity_id
_entity_poly.type
_entity_poly.pdbx_seq_one_letter_code
_entity_poly.pdbx_strand_id
1 'polypeptide(L)'
;MSPTPVVLFVNSKIISDTLSPELFRDWYEGVHIPDIFETSGIKSAFRYHTTTPGKVDRPYLALYPVADLEWLNSAEFKAIPVHSDMLPNESKAIFELADFDTRYYVTIDTKAESGRQGPAKGVVVVQFDSSSEDPAKLYEASTPVGTKPVRSRVLKLNFSRQNRNPDGENKLSKPPAYLGIYEYDEVPEKLEPSAQGAIVKSFNLLKAFGDVNAVF
;
A
#
# COMPACT_ATOMS: atom_id res chain seq x y z
N MET A 1 7.07 5.97 24.64
CA MET A 1 7.98 5.86 23.47
C MET A 1 7.44 6.79 22.40
N SER A 2 8.27 7.32 21.50
CA SER A 2 7.76 8.12 20.38
C SER A 2 6.98 7.21 19.42
N PRO A 3 5.90 7.71 18.77
CA PRO A 3 5.15 6.93 17.78
C PRO A 3 6.08 6.41 16.69
N THR A 4 5.86 5.18 16.23
CA THR A 4 6.64 4.56 15.14
C THR A 4 5.87 4.71 13.83
N PRO A 5 6.29 5.57 12.89
CA PRO A 5 5.56 5.79 11.65
C PRO A 5 5.53 4.55 10.76
N VAL A 6 4.33 4.19 10.30
CA VAL A 6 4.08 2.99 9.52
C VAL A 6 3.28 3.31 8.27
N VAL A 7 3.56 2.57 7.20
CA VAL A 7 2.67 2.48 6.04
C VAL A 7 1.93 1.16 6.11
N LEU A 8 0.60 1.23 6.19
CA LEU A 8 -0.27 0.10 5.92
C LEU A 8 -0.40 -0.03 4.39
N PHE A 9 0.24 -1.06 3.86
CA PHE A 9 0.30 -1.38 2.44
C PHE A 9 -0.71 -2.47 2.12
N VAL A 10 -1.66 -2.21 1.22
CA VAL A 10 -2.72 -3.16 0.86
C VAL A 10 -2.78 -3.34 -0.65
N ASN A 11 -2.18 -4.41 -1.17
CA ASN A 11 -2.23 -4.74 -2.60
C ASN A 11 -3.30 -5.81 -2.83
N SER A 12 -4.19 -5.62 -3.80
CA SER A 12 -5.38 -6.46 -3.95
C SER A 12 -5.72 -6.78 -5.41
N LYS A 13 -6.54 -7.83 -5.56
CA LYS A 13 -7.16 -8.25 -6.82
C LYS A 13 -8.58 -8.73 -6.57
N ILE A 14 -9.44 -8.57 -7.56
CA ILE A 14 -10.74 -9.22 -7.58
C ILE A 14 -10.53 -10.69 -7.96
N ILE A 15 -11.23 -11.61 -7.30
CA ILE A 15 -11.15 -13.06 -7.54
C ILE A 15 -12.49 -13.68 -7.94
N SER A 16 -13.59 -12.93 -7.81
CA SER A 16 -14.93 -13.38 -8.19
C SER A 16 -15.44 -12.61 -9.39
N ASP A 17 -15.99 -13.31 -10.37
CA ASP A 17 -16.64 -12.71 -11.55
C ASP A 17 -17.93 -11.94 -11.21
N THR A 18 -18.48 -12.13 -10.01
CA THR A 18 -19.68 -11.41 -9.54
C THR A 18 -19.38 -10.00 -9.06
N LEU A 19 -18.10 -9.67 -8.80
CA LEU A 19 -17.68 -8.35 -8.36
C LEU A 19 -17.00 -7.61 -9.53
N SER A 20 -17.69 -6.65 -10.14
CA SER A 20 -17.06 -5.85 -11.20
C SER A 20 -16.03 -4.86 -10.64
N PRO A 21 -15.06 -4.39 -11.46
CA PRO A 21 -14.15 -3.31 -11.08
C PRO A 21 -14.86 -2.04 -10.60
N GLU A 22 -15.99 -1.68 -11.21
CA GLU A 22 -16.79 -0.51 -10.85
C GLU A 22 -17.45 -0.70 -9.49
N LEU A 23 -18.08 -1.85 -9.25
CA LEU A 23 -18.68 -2.16 -7.95
C LEU A 23 -17.63 -2.24 -6.85
N PHE A 24 -16.45 -2.81 -7.15
CA PHE A 24 -15.34 -2.84 -6.21
C PHE A 24 -14.85 -1.43 -5.87
N ARG A 25 -14.73 -0.54 -6.86
CA ARG A 25 -14.41 0.88 -6.64
C ARG A 25 -15.48 1.53 -5.77
N ASP A 26 -16.76 1.38 -6.12
CA ASP A 26 -17.86 2.07 -5.44
C ASP A 26 -17.99 1.64 -3.98
N TRP A 27 -17.85 0.34 -3.69
CA TRP A 27 -17.76 -0.16 -2.30
C TRP A 27 -16.55 0.41 -1.57
N TYR A 28 -15.37 0.35 -2.20
CA TYR A 28 -14.14 0.74 -1.53
C TYR A 28 -14.14 2.24 -1.20
N GLU A 29 -14.52 3.09 -2.15
CA GLU A 29 -14.50 4.54 -1.98
C GLU A 29 -15.70 5.09 -1.21
N GLY A 30 -16.88 4.49 -1.40
CA GLY A 30 -18.15 4.96 -0.84
C GLY A 30 -18.52 4.35 0.51
N VAL A 31 -17.91 3.21 0.89
CA VAL A 31 -18.19 2.51 2.15
C VAL A 31 -16.91 2.29 2.94
N HIS A 32 -15.95 1.55 2.38
CA HIS A 32 -14.79 1.08 3.15
C HIS A 32 -13.84 2.21 3.60
N ILE A 33 -13.54 3.19 2.72
CA ILE A 33 -12.72 4.35 3.10
C ILE A 33 -13.40 5.21 4.18
N PRO A 34 -14.70 5.56 4.07
CA PRO A 34 -15.43 6.17 5.17
C PRO A 34 -15.30 5.40 6.49
N ASP A 35 -15.53 4.08 6.49
CA ASP A 35 -15.39 3.24 7.69
C ASP A 35 -13.97 3.31 8.30
N ILE A 36 -12.93 3.35 7.45
CA ILE A 36 -11.55 3.53 7.92
C ILE A 36 -11.36 4.90 8.59
N PHE A 37 -12.01 5.95 8.08
CA PHE A 37 -11.85 7.32 8.55
C PHE A 37 -12.65 7.62 9.83
N GLU A 38 -13.63 6.78 10.16
CA GLU A 38 -14.26 6.79 11.49
C GLU A 38 -13.28 6.41 12.59
N THR A 39 -12.15 5.77 12.24
CA THR A 39 -11.11 5.39 13.20
C THR A 39 -10.15 6.53 13.55
N SER A 40 -9.50 6.39 14.72
CA SER A 40 -8.58 7.39 15.24
C SER A 40 -7.21 7.40 14.53
N GLY A 41 -6.75 6.26 14.00
CA GLY A 41 -5.36 6.07 13.58
C GLY A 41 -5.01 6.40 12.12
N ILE A 42 -6.01 6.51 11.23
CA ILE A 42 -5.80 6.83 9.80
C ILE A 42 -6.44 8.17 9.48
N LYS A 43 -5.66 9.08 8.89
CA LYS A 43 -6.11 10.45 8.52
C LYS A 43 -6.03 10.73 7.02
N SER A 44 -5.35 9.86 6.27
CA SER A 44 -5.28 9.95 4.82
C SER A 44 -5.23 8.55 4.22
N ALA A 45 -5.70 8.44 2.98
CA ALA A 45 -5.67 7.21 2.22
C ALA A 45 -5.41 7.53 0.76
N PHE A 46 -4.62 6.68 0.10
CA PHE A 46 -4.29 6.84 -1.30
C PHE A 46 -4.57 5.54 -2.03
N ARG A 47 -5.41 5.64 -3.05
CA ARG A 47 -5.78 4.52 -3.91
C ARG A 47 -5.13 4.64 -5.26
N TYR A 48 -4.61 3.52 -5.74
CA TYR A 48 -3.90 3.44 -6.99
C TYR A 48 -4.34 2.24 -7.84
N HIS A 49 -4.08 2.33 -9.13
CA HIS A 49 -4.22 1.24 -10.10
C HIS A 49 -2.93 1.07 -10.89
N THR A 50 -2.57 -0.16 -11.22
CA THR A 50 -1.35 -0.46 -11.97
C THR A 50 -1.31 0.29 -13.30
N THR A 51 -0.11 0.73 -13.68
CA THR A 51 0.19 1.30 -15.01
C THR A 51 0.32 0.22 -16.09
N THR A 52 0.41 -1.06 -15.69
CA THR A 52 0.57 -2.20 -16.60
C THR A 52 -0.54 -3.24 -16.39
N PRO A 53 -1.79 -2.93 -16.78
CA PRO A 53 -2.91 -3.87 -16.65
C PRO A 53 -2.60 -5.23 -17.30
N GLY A 54 -3.02 -6.32 -16.64
CA GLY A 54 -2.79 -7.69 -17.12
C GLY A 54 -1.36 -8.22 -16.96
N LYS A 55 -0.37 -7.38 -16.61
CA LYS A 55 1.02 -7.82 -16.37
C LYS A 55 1.33 -8.08 -14.89
N VAL A 56 0.44 -7.66 -13.99
CA VAL A 56 0.58 -7.87 -12.54
C VAL A 56 -0.62 -8.60 -12.00
N ASP A 57 -0.39 -9.53 -11.06
CA ASP A 57 -1.45 -10.32 -10.41
C ASP A 57 -2.40 -9.45 -9.55
N ARG A 58 -1.87 -8.38 -8.95
CA ARG A 58 -2.59 -7.49 -8.04
C ARG A 58 -2.59 -6.05 -8.55
N PRO A 59 -3.59 -5.65 -9.35
CA PRO A 59 -3.59 -4.35 -10.02
C PRO A 59 -3.96 -3.18 -9.10
N TYR A 60 -4.56 -3.42 -7.94
CA TYR A 60 -5.01 -2.36 -7.03
C TYR A 60 -4.06 -2.21 -5.84
N LEU A 61 -3.76 -0.98 -5.46
CA LEU A 61 -2.98 -0.66 -4.26
C LEU A 61 -3.70 0.40 -3.44
N ALA A 62 -3.78 0.20 -2.13
CA ALA A 62 -4.10 1.24 -1.17
C ALA A 62 -2.92 1.42 -0.20
N LEU A 63 -2.56 2.68 0.05
CA LEU A 63 -1.55 3.07 1.03
C LEU A 63 -2.22 3.94 2.08
N TYR A 64 -2.04 3.56 3.34
CA TYR A 64 -2.52 4.33 4.48
C TYR A 64 -1.36 4.75 5.36
N PRO A 65 -1.16 6.07 5.47
CA PRO A 65 -0.39 6.63 6.54
C PRO A 65 -0.90 6.30 7.93
N VAL A 66 -0.04 5.74 8.78
CA VAL A 66 -0.34 5.46 10.19
C VAL A 66 0.78 6.02 11.07
N ALA A 67 0.42 6.81 12.08
CA ALA A 67 1.40 7.44 12.97
C ALA A 67 2.07 6.47 13.94
N ASP A 68 1.39 5.36 14.26
CA ASP A 68 1.84 4.42 15.28
C ASP A 68 1.55 2.95 14.92
N LEU A 69 2.59 2.13 14.97
CA LEU A 69 2.50 0.68 14.76
C LEU A 69 1.58 -0.01 15.77
N GLU A 70 1.57 0.45 17.03
CA GLU A 70 0.76 -0.19 18.09
C GLU A 70 -0.73 -0.12 17.77
N TRP A 71 -1.18 0.97 17.15
CA TRP A 71 -2.56 1.15 16.75
C TRP A 71 -3.05 0.08 15.76
N LEU A 72 -2.19 -0.42 14.86
CA LEU A 72 -2.53 -1.51 13.93
C LEU A 72 -2.80 -2.85 14.63
N ASN A 73 -2.49 -2.97 15.91
CA ASN A 73 -2.80 -4.13 16.74
C ASN A 73 -4.04 -3.93 17.63
N SER A 74 -4.61 -2.72 17.64
CA SER A 74 -5.75 -2.34 18.48
C SER A 74 -7.05 -3.06 18.10
N ALA A 75 -8.00 -3.07 19.04
CA ALA A 75 -9.36 -3.53 18.77
C ALA A 75 -10.07 -2.63 17.74
N GLU A 76 -9.80 -1.32 17.75
CA GLU A 76 -10.37 -0.35 16.82
C GLU A 76 -10.02 -0.69 15.36
N PHE A 77 -8.73 -0.90 15.06
CA PHE A 77 -8.30 -1.28 13.71
C PHE A 77 -8.88 -2.64 13.28
N LYS A 78 -8.95 -3.60 14.20
CA LYS A 78 -9.53 -4.94 13.92
C LYS A 78 -11.04 -4.88 13.67
N ALA A 79 -11.73 -3.90 14.25
CA ALA A 79 -13.17 -3.71 14.13
C ALA A 79 -13.60 -3.06 12.81
N ILE A 80 -12.68 -2.53 11.99
CA ILE A 80 -13.00 -1.97 10.67
C ILE A 80 -13.82 -2.99 9.86
N PRO A 81 -15.05 -2.64 9.44
CA PRO A 81 -15.93 -3.53 8.70
C PRO A 81 -15.31 -4.07 7.41
N VAL A 82 -15.65 -5.33 7.13
CA VAL A 82 -15.30 -6.05 5.90
C VAL A 82 -16.54 -6.67 5.26
N HIS A 83 -17.72 -6.31 5.78
CA HIS A 83 -19.02 -6.73 5.29
C HIS A 83 -19.82 -5.52 4.82
N SER A 84 -20.60 -5.65 3.75
CA SER A 84 -21.44 -4.57 3.23
C SER A 84 -22.59 -5.09 2.37
N ASP A 85 -23.78 -4.52 2.53
CA ASP A 85 -24.95 -4.86 1.70
C ASP A 85 -24.74 -4.59 0.20
N MET A 86 -23.78 -3.72 -0.14
CA MET A 86 -23.38 -3.45 -1.53
C MET A 86 -22.72 -4.66 -2.20
N LEU A 87 -22.22 -5.62 -1.43
CA LEU A 87 -21.50 -6.76 -1.96
C LEU A 87 -22.47 -7.85 -2.48
N PRO A 88 -22.17 -8.45 -3.65
CA PRO A 88 -23.09 -9.33 -4.36
C PRO A 88 -23.20 -10.74 -3.76
N ASN A 89 -22.27 -11.16 -2.91
CA ASN A 89 -22.34 -12.47 -2.25
C ASN A 89 -23.35 -12.48 -1.10
N GLU A 90 -23.79 -13.68 -0.70
CA GLU A 90 -24.77 -13.87 0.36
C GLU A 90 -24.22 -13.45 1.73
N SER A 91 -22.96 -13.79 2.03
CA SER A 91 -22.31 -13.44 3.30
C SER A 91 -22.00 -11.96 3.45
N LYS A 92 -22.12 -11.19 2.35
CA LYS A 92 -21.73 -9.78 2.29
C LYS A 92 -20.27 -9.53 2.60
N ALA A 93 -19.39 -10.54 2.59
CA ALA A 93 -17.99 -10.42 2.96
C ALA A 93 -17.09 -10.11 1.75
N ILE A 94 -16.26 -9.08 1.83
CA ILE A 94 -15.36 -8.71 0.72
C ILE A 94 -14.29 -9.78 0.44
N PHE A 95 -13.86 -10.53 1.46
CA PHE A 95 -12.78 -11.50 1.35
C PHE A 95 -13.12 -12.77 0.54
N GLU A 96 -14.39 -12.97 0.20
CA GLU A 96 -14.83 -14.00 -0.76
C GLU A 96 -14.76 -13.52 -2.22
N LEU A 97 -14.77 -12.20 -2.43
CA LEU A 97 -14.88 -11.58 -3.75
C LEU A 97 -13.56 -10.97 -4.23
N ALA A 98 -12.74 -10.52 -3.30
CA ALA A 98 -11.43 -9.94 -3.54
C ALA A 98 -10.40 -10.48 -2.55
N ASP A 99 -9.16 -10.51 -3.00
CA ASP A 99 -8.03 -11.02 -2.26
C ASP A 99 -7.04 -9.90 -1.95
N PHE A 100 -6.65 -9.76 -0.69
CA PHE A 100 -5.90 -8.64 -0.13
C PHE A 100 -4.62 -9.13 0.53
N ASP A 101 -3.49 -8.65 0.01
CA ASP A 101 -2.17 -8.75 0.62
C ASP A 101 -1.94 -7.51 1.48
N THR A 102 -2.08 -7.67 2.80
CA THR A 102 -1.98 -6.60 3.79
C THR A 102 -0.65 -6.69 4.52
N ARG A 103 0.11 -5.59 4.52
CA ARG A 103 1.44 -5.53 5.12
C ARG A 103 1.62 -4.25 5.92
N TYR A 104 2.35 -4.37 7.02
CA TYR A 104 2.73 -3.23 7.86
C TYR A 104 4.22 -2.99 7.67
N TYR A 105 4.57 -1.80 7.20
CA TYR A 105 5.94 -1.41 6.94
C TYR A 105 6.35 -0.27 7.86
N VAL A 106 7.36 -0.49 8.69
CA VAL A 106 7.94 0.56 9.55
C VAL A 106 8.87 1.41 8.70
N THR A 107 8.70 2.74 8.77
CA THR A 107 9.51 3.68 8.02
C THR A 107 10.94 3.71 8.58
N ILE A 108 11.94 3.48 7.73
CA ILE A 108 13.36 3.63 8.09
C ILE A 108 13.80 5.07 7.83
N ASP A 109 13.52 5.58 6.64
CA ASP A 109 13.87 6.95 6.26
C ASP A 109 12.90 7.49 5.19
N THR A 110 12.82 8.82 5.09
CA THR A 110 12.02 9.54 4.09
C THR A 110 12.80 10.72 3.53
N LYS A 111 12.81 10.85 2.21
CA LYS A 111 13.40 11.98 1.48
C LYS A 111 12.31 12.67 0.68
N ALA A 112 12.10 13.97 0.89
CA ALA A 112 11.11 14.77 0.18
C ALA A 112 11.73 16.09 -0.30
N GLU A 113 11.25 16.61 -1.42
CA GLU A 113 11.60 17.97 -1.84
C GLU A 113 10.95 19.00 -0.91
N SER A 114 11.70 20.04 -0.55
CA SER A 114 11.21 21.07 0.37
C SER A 114 9.96 21.75 -0.19
N GLY A 115 8.93 21.91 0.65
CA GLY A 115 7.68 22.57 0.28
C GLY A 115 6.73 21.74 -0.58
N ARG A 116 7.04 20.47 -0.89
CA ARG A 116 6.11 19.61 -1.62
C ARG A 116 4.86 19.30 -0.78
N GLN A 117 3.70 19.62 -1.33
CA GLN A 117 2.38 19.32 -0.75
C GLN A 117 1.62 18.35 -1.67
N GLY A 118 0.61 17.68 -1.11
CA GLY A 118 -0.28 16.81 -1.89
C GLY A 118 0.34 15.48 -2.30
N PRO A 119 -0.50 14.56 -2.81
CA PRO A 119 -0.02 13.32 -3.41
C PRO A 119 0.64 13.57 -4.78
N ALA A 120 1.56 12.70 -5.17
CA ALA A 120 2.04 12.65 -6.55
C ALA A 120 1.06 11.85 -7.44
N LYS A 121 1.18 11.99 -8.77
CA LYS A 121 0.26 11.32 -9.71
C LYS A 121 0.47 9.81 -9.81
N GLY A 122 1.64 9.31 -9.45
CA GLY A 122 1.93 7.89 -9.45
C GLY A 122 3.01 7.48 -8.46
N VAL A 123 3.08 6.19 -8.23
CA VAL A 123 4.06 5.56 -7.35
C VAL A 123 4.74 4.38 -8.03
N VAL A 124 6.03 4.24 -7.78
CA VAL A 124 6.78 3.01 -8.04
C VAL A 124 7.09 2.38 -6.69
N VAL A 125 6.78 1.10 -6.56
CA VAL A 125 7.10 0.30 -5.38
C VAL A 125 8.13 -0.75 -5.76
N VAL A 126 9.18 -0.85 -4.96
CA VAL A 126 10.30 -1.77 -5.17
C VAL A 126 10.42 -2.64 -3.92
N GLN A 127 10.12 -3.93 -4.05
CA GLN A 127 10.26 -4.90 -2.97
C GLN A 127 11.55 -5.68 -3.16
N PHE A 128 12.38 -5.74 -2.12
CA PHE A 128 13.71 -6.33 -2.23
C PHE A 128 14.22 -6.81 -0.87
N ASP A 129 15.23 -7.68 -0.90
CA ASP A 129 16.00 -8.07 0.27
C ASP A 129 17.35 -7.35 0.25
N SER A 130 17.88 -7.06 1.43
CA SER A 130 19.16 -6.39 1.62
C SER A 130 19.87 -6.97 2.84
N SER A 131 21.19 -7.12 2.75
CA SER A 131 22.04 -7.48 3.90
C SER A 131 22.37 -6.29 4.80
N SER A 132 22.05 -5.07 4.36
CA SER A 132 22.26 -3.83 5.12
C SER A 132 20.94 -3.20 5.53
N GLU A 133 20.91 -2.64 6.74
CA GLU A 133 19.81 -1.81 7.23
C GLU A 133 20.13 -0.30 7.12
N ASP A 134 21.29 0.06 6.56
CA ASP A 134 21.69 1.45 6.38
C ASP A 134 20.78 2.15 5.37
N PRO A 135 20.13 3.28 5.72
CA PRO A 135 19.18 3.94 4.83
C PRO A 135 19.78 4.33 3.48
N ALA A 136 21.02 4.81 3.44
CA ALA A 136 21.66 5.25 2.19
C ALA A 136 21.85 4.08 1.24
N LYS A 137 22.32 2.93 1.73
CA LYS A 137 22.45 1.69 0.95
C LYS A 137 21.10 1.16 0.49
N LEU A 138 20.06 1.24 1.33
CA LEU A 138 18.71 0.83 0.93
C LEU A 138 18.18 1.69 -0.22
N TYR A 139 18.41 3.01 -0.20
CA TYR A 139 18.05 3.87 -1.33
C TYR A 139 18.84 3.54 -2.59
N GLU A 140 20.15 3.33 -2.49
CA GLU A 140 21.00 2.95 -3.63
C GLU A 140 20.51 1.66 -4.28
N ALA A 141 20.14 0.67 -3.46
CA ALA A 141 19.62 -0.62 -3.90
C ALA A 141 18.27 -0.49 -4.63
N SER A 142 17.36 0.34 -4.12
CA SER A 142 15.96 0.29 -4.53
C SER A 142 15.47 1.43 -5.41
N THR A 143 16.22 2.54 -5.54
CA THR A 143 15.77 3.68 -6.34
C THR A 143 15.86 3.34 -7.83
N PRO A 144 14.75 3.40 -8.60
CA PRO A 144 14.80 3.21 -10.04
C PRO A 144 15.73 4.23 -10.69
N VAL A 145 16.52 3.79 -11.66
CA VAL A 145 17.40 4.68 -12.43
C VAL A 145 16.55 5.63 -13.30
N GLY A 146 16.95 6.89 -13.38
CA GLY A 146 16.35 7.88 -14.29
C GLY A 146 15.76 9.07 -13.56
N THR A 147 14.47 9.33 -13.78
CA THR A 147 13.75 10.48 -13.23
C THR A 147 13.83 10.47 -11.70
N LYS A 148 14.12 11.63 -11.12
CA LYS A 148 14.16 11.78 -9.67
C LYS A 148 12.73 11.79 -9.10
N PRO A 149 12.42 10.97 -8.09
CA PRO A 149 11.13 11.02 -7.40
C PRO A 149 10.98 12.33 -6.62
N VAL A 150 9.74 12.83 -6.54
CA VAL A 150 9.41 14.00 -5.70
C VAL A 150 9.43 13.63 -4.21
N ARG A 151 9.27 12.33 -3.94
CA ARG A 151 9.33 11.75 -2.59
C ARG A 151 9.78 10.31 -2.62
N SER A 152 10.63 9.93 -1.70
CA SER A 152 11.15 8.57 -1.56
C SER A 152 11.05 8.12 -0.12
N ARG A 153 10.72 6.84 0.09
CA ARG A 153 10.76 6.19 1.39
C ARG A 153 11.38 4.82 1.27
N VAL A 154 12.16 4.43 2.27
CA VAL A 154 12.58 3.03 2.47
C VAL A 154 12.00 2.54 3.78
N LEU A 155 11.41 1.35 3.75
CA LEU A 155 10.67 0.77 4.86
C LEU A 155 11.04 -0.70 5.07
N LYS A 156 10.90 -1.16 6.31
CA LYS A 156 11.11 -2.56 6.71
C LYS A 156 9.79 -3.23 7.02
N LEU A 157 9.60 -4.44 6.49
CA LEU A 157 8.45 -5.27 6.78
C LEU A 157 8.43 -5.61 8.26
N ASN A 158 7.34 -5.25 8.94
CA ASN A 158 7.07 -5.66 10.31
C ASN A 158 6.11 -6.87 10.35
N PHE A 159 5.10 -6.87 9.48
CA PHE A 159 4.05 -7.89 9.48
C PHE A 159 3.40 -8.02 8.10
N SER A 160 2.92 -9.21 7.76
CA SER A 160 2.16 -9.47 6.53
C SER A 160 1.10 -10.54 6.73
N ARG A 161 -0.08 -10.37 6.12
CA ARG A 161 -1.18 -11.34 6.10
C ARG A 161 -2.04 -11.24 4.85
N GLN A 162 -2.78 -12.30 4.54
CA GLN A 162 -3.78 -12.35 3.47
C GLN A 162 -5.19 -12.37 4.08
N ASN A 163 -6.13 -11.54 3.60
CA ASN A 163 -7.58 -11.57 3.95
C ASN A 163 -7.95 -11.65 5.46
N ARG A 164 -7.07 -11.20 6.36
CA ARG A 164 -7.21 -11.43 7.82
C ARG A 164 -7.24 -12.92 8.22
N ASN A 165 -6.75 -13.82 7.36
CA ASN A 165 -6.61 -15.23 7.66
C ASN A 165 -5.71 -15.44 8.89
N PRO A 166 -5.94 -16.52 9.65
CA PRO A 166 -5.03 -16.96 10.71
C PRO A 166 -3.60 -17.21 10.19
N ASP A 167 -2.64 -17.14 11.12
CA ASP A 167 -1.24 -17.47 10.82
C ASP A 167 -1.13 -18.92 10.33
N GLY A 168 -0.40 -19.13 9.23
CA GLY A 168 -0.24 -20.43 8.57
C GLY A 168 -1.24 -20.72 7.45
N GLU A 169 -2.29 -19.92 7.29
CA GLU A 169 -3.28 -20.07 6.20
C GLU A 169 -3.04 -19.12 5.02
N ASN A 170 -1.96 -18.32 5.07
CA ASN A 170 -1.54 -17.47 3.97
C ASN A 170 -1.06 -18.32 2.80
N LYS A 171 -1.68 -18.14 1.62
CA LYS A 171 -1.25 -18.79 0.37
C LYS A 171 -0.20 -17.95 -0.37
N LEU A 172 0.04 -16.73 0.07
CA LEU A 172 1.03 -15.83 -0.52
C LEU A 172 2.43 -16.20 -0.06
N SER A 173 3.39 -16.11 -0.98
CA SER A 173 4.80 -16.20 -0.63
C SER A 173 5.18 -15.11 0.37
N LYS A 174 6.15 -15.42 1.22
CA LYS A 174 6.72 -14.44 2.13
C LYS A 174 7.26 -13.25 1.32
N PRO A 175 6.84 -12.02 1.62
CA PRO A 175 7.33 -10.86 0.91
C PRO A 175 8.78 -10.52 1.27
N PRO A 176 9.50 -9.82 0.39
CA PRO A 176 10.83 -9.30 0.71
C PRO A 176 10.81 -8.39 1.94
N ALA A 177 11.93 -8.34 2.65
CA ALA A 177 12.06 -7.63 3.93
C ALA A 177 11.95 -6.11 3.80
N TYR A 178 12.29 -5.55 2.63
CA TYR A 178 12.30 -4.10 2.42
C TYR A 178 11.36 -3.67 1.30
N LEU A 179 10.90 -2.43 1.43
CA LEU A 179 10.06 -1.75 0.45
C LEU A 179 10.61 -0.34 0.22
N GLY A 180 10.92 -0.03 -1.03
CA GLY A 180 11.05 1.34 -1.51
C GLY A 180 9.70 1.83 -2.06
N ILE A 181 9.26 3.02 -1.66
CA ILE A 181 8.12 3.71 -2.26
C ILE A 181 8.62 5.03 -2.83
N TYR A 182 8.40 5.23 -4.12
CA TYR A 182 8.87 6.39 -4.87
C TYR A 182 7.69 7.07 -5.55
N GLU A 183 7.41 8.30 -5.14
CA GLU A 183 6.31 9.11 -5.66
C GLU A 183 6.81 9.98 -6.82
N TYR A 184 6.04 10.03 -7.91
CA TYR A 184 6.35 10.78 -9.12
C TYR A 184 5.14 11.56 -9.63
N ASP A 185 5.38 12.78 -10.12
CA ASP A 185 4.37 13.50 -10.89
C ASP A 185 4.16 12.90 -12.28
N GLU A 186 5.16 12.17 -12.79
CA GLU A 186 5.10 11.35 -14.00
C GLU A 186 5.91 10.07 -13.78
N VAL A 187 5.24 8.91 -13.85
CA VAL A 187 5.88 7.61 -13.59
C VAL A 187 6.97 7.36 -14.65
N PRO A 188 8.21 6.99 -14.26
CA PRO A 188 9.28 6.71 -15.22
C PRO A 188 8.94 5.52 -16.12
N GLU A 189 9.37 5.58 -17.39
CA GLU A 189 9.23 4.45 -18.32
C GLU A 189 10.14 3.26 -17.94
N LYS A 190 11.35 3.57 -17.45
CA LYS A 190 12.34 2.58 -17.01
C LYS A 190 12.29 2.43 -15.50
N LEU A 191 12.05 1.21 -15.04
CA LEU A 191 11.89 0.87 -13.63
C LEU A 191 12.93 -0.17 -13.21
N GLU A 192 14.20 0.22 -13.30
CA GLU A 192 15.35 -0.66 -13.08
C GLU A 192 16.07 -0.26 -11.78
N PRO A 193 15.74 -0.87 -10.63
CA PRO A 193 16.54 -0.74 -9.42
C PRO A 193 17.82 -1.60 -9.52
N SER A 194 18.82 -1.32 -8.69
CA SER A 194 20.07 -2.08 -8.67
C SER A 194 19.97 -3.37 -7.83
N ALA A 195 18.98 -3.47 -6.94
CA ALA A 195 18.74 -4.64 -6.10
C ALA A 195 18.40 -5.88 -6.93
N GLN A 196 19.24 -6.92 -6.82
CA GLN A 196 19.04 -8.17 -7.52
C GLN A 196 17.75 -8.88 -7.04
N GLY A 197 16.94 -9.35 -8.00
CA GLY A 197 15.68 -10.04 -7.70
C GLY A 197 14.57 -9.12 -7.18
N ALA A 198 14.76 -7.80 -7.24
CA ALA A 198 13.73 -6.85 -6.84
C ALA A 198 12.45 -7.03 -7.65
N ILE A 199 11.31 -6.96 -6.95
CA ILE A 199 9.99 -6.95 -7.56
C ILE A 199 9.55 -5.50 -7.67
N VAL A 200 9.36 -5.05 -8.92
CA VAL A 200 9.03 -3.66 -9.22
C VAL A 200 7.63 -3.57 -9.78
N LYS A 201 6.82 -2.67 -9.23
CA LYS A 201 5.47 -2.38 -9.74
C LYS A 201 5.27 -0.87 -9.77
N SER A 202 4.52 -0.37 -10.74
CA SER A 202 4.11 1.03 -10.76
C SER A 202 2.60 1.18 -10.87
N PHE A 203 2.11 2.27 -10.27
CA PHE A 203 0.70 2.56 -10.14
C PHE A 203 0.42 4.04 -10.34
N ASN A 204 -0.70 4.37 -10.98
CA ASN A 204 -1.24 5.72 -11.04
C ASN A 204 -2.24 5.94 -9.91
N LEU A 205 -2.24 7.14 -9.33
CA LEU A 205 -3.20 7.54 -8.32
C LEU A 205 -4.60 7.56 -8.95
N LEU A 206 -5.50 6.77 -8.38
CA LEU A 206 -6.93 6.85 -8.68
C LEU A 206 -7.57 7.98 -7.89
N LYS A 207 -7.32 8.02 -6.58
CA LYS A 207 -7.95 8.97 -5.67
C LYS A 207 -7.19 9.06 -4.36
N ALA A 208 -7.20 10.26 -3.78
CA ALA A 208 -6.69 10.53 -2.45
C ALA A 208 -7.83 11.01 -1.54
N PHE A 209 -7.77 10.69 -0.27
CA PHE A 209 -8.81 10.96 0.71
C PHE A 209 -8.20 11.55 1.99
N GLY A 210 -8.95 12.42 2.67
CA GLY A 210 -8.60 12.92 4.00
C GLY A 210 -7.62 14.08 3.97
N ASP A 211 -6.72 14.13 4.96
CA ASP A 211 -5.65 15.12 5.00
C ASP A 211 -4.54 14.75 4.00
N VAL A 212 -4.79 15.12 2.75
CA VAL A 212 -3.88 14.90 1.63
C VAL A 212 -2.69 15.87 1.62
N ASN A 213 -2.57 16.78 2.59
CA ASN A 213 -1.38 17.64 2.73
C ASN A 213 -0.43 17.08 3.78
N ALA A 214 -0.95 16.34 4.77
CA ALA A 214 -0.18 15.47 5.64
C ALA A 214 0.29 14.18 4.95
N VAL A 215 0.57 14.24 3.63
CA VAL A 215 1.33 13.16 2.99
C VAL A 215 2.72 13.18 3.62
N PHE A 216 3.13 12.05 4.18
CA PHE A 216 4.34 11.95 5.00
C PHE A 216 5.60 12.47 4.35
#